data_AF-A0A482ZXL2-F1
#
_entry.id   AF-A0A482ZXL2-F1
#
_cell.length_a   1.000
_cell.length_b   1.000
_cell.length_c   1.000
_cell.angle_alpha   90.00
_cell.angle_beta   90.00
_cell.angle_gamma   90.00
#
_symmetry.space_group_name_H-M   'P 1'
#
loop_
_entity.id
_entity.type
_entity.pdbx_description
1 polymer ?
#
loop_
_entity_poly.entity_id
_entity_poly.type
_entity_poly.pdbx_seq_one_letter_code
_entity_poly.pdbx_strand_id
1 'polypeptide(L)' 'MSKDPDSLPKQSSRNSCLDWDEQQRSWHATLNSASQDFQIGKAAVLPTKAACDYCDYDALCRVEK' A
#
# COMPACT_ATOMS: atom_id res chain seq x y z
N MET A 1 26.11 -5.72 2.11
CA MET A 1 25.26 -4.63 1.60
C MET A 1 25.77 -3.36 2.27
N SER A 2 26.48 -2.52 1.53
CA SER A 2 27.22 -1.38 2.08
C SER A 2 26.25 -0.32 2.61
N LYS A 3 26.46 0.11 3.86
CA LYS A 3 25.70 1.16 4.57
C LYS A 3 26.05 2.57 4.10
N ASP A 4 26.55 2.72 2.88
CA ASP A 4 27.04 3.99 2.36
C ASP A 4 25.86 4.81 1.81
N PRO A 5 25.48 5.93 2.46
CA PRO A 5 24.33 6.74 2.06
C PRO A 5 24.50 7.39 0.68
N ASP A 6 25.73 7.54 0.18
CA ASP A 6 26.02 8.13 -1.14
C ASP A 6 26.10 7.09 -2.27
N SER A 7 25.93 5.80 -1.95
CA SER A 7 26.00 4.71 -2.94
C SER A 7 24.74 4.59 -3.81
N LEU A 8 23.65 5.26 -3.45
CA LEU A 8 22.41 5.25 -4.20
C LEU A 8 22.38 6.40 -5.23
N PRO A 9 21.85 6.18 -6.44
CA PRO A 9 21.64 7.25 -7.40
C PRO A 9 20.83 8.38 -6.77
N LYS A 10 21.29 9.63 -6.93
CA LYS A 10 20.59 10.82 -6.41
C LYS A 10 19.12 10.76 -6.84
N GLN A 11 18.23 10.51 -5.88
CA GLN A 11 16.80 10.52 -6.13
C GLN A 11 16.42 11.84 -6.77
N SER A 12 15.60 11.78 -7.83
CA SER A 12 15.03 12.97 -8.45
C SER A 12 14.40 13.85 -7.37
N SER A 13 14.53 15.18 -7.45
CA SER A 13 14.01 16.17 -6.49
C SER A 13 12.47 16.22 -6.37
N ARG A 14 11.78 15.15 -6.73
CA ARG A 14 10.38 14.94 -6.37
C ARG A 14 10.35 14.74 -4.85
N ASN A 15 10.03 15.83 -4.16
CA ASN A 15 9.86 15.92 -2.69
C ASN A 15 8.75 15.01 -2.11
N SER A 16 8.31 13.97 -2.81
CA SER A 16 7.15 13.15 -2.46
C SER A 16 7.48 11.74 -2.01
N CYS A 17 8.77 11.34 -2.04
CA CYS A 17 9.19 10.02 -1.59
C CYS A 17 9.81 10.16 -0.20
N LEU A 18 9.27 9.41 0.76
CA LEU A 18 9.85 9.27 2.10
C LEU A 18 11.25 8.66 1.99
N ASP A 19 12.05 8.81 3.03
CA ASP A 19 13.32 8.12 3.12
C ASP A 19 13.11 6.60 2.97
N TRP A 20 14.07 5.89 2.39
CA TRP A 20 13.95 4.47 2.09
C TRP A 20 13.61 3.64 3.34
N ASP A 21 14.30 3.92 4.44
CA ASP A 21 14.05 3.23 5.71
C ASP A 21 12.62 3.51 6.25
N GLU A 22 12.09 4.70 5.98
CA GLU A 22 10.71 5.06 6.34
C GLU A 22 9.69 4.32 5.46
N GLN A 23 9.96 4.19 4.16
CA GLN A 23 9.14 3.40 3.26
C GLN A 23 9.09 1.93 3.69
N GLN A 24 10.23 1.35 4.06
CA GLN A 24 10.29 -0.04 4.55
C GLN A 24 9.48 -0.22 5.84
N ARG A 25 9.60 0.70 6.81
CA ARG A 25 8.80 0.65 8.04
C ARG A 25 7.30 0.75 7.74
N SER A 26 6.90 1.67 6.86
CA SER A 26 5.51 1.83 6.45
C SER A 26 4.97 0.55 5.80
N TRP A 27 5.71 -0.04 4.87
CA TRP A 27 5.35 -1.29 4.22
C TRP A 27 5.17 -2.44 5.21
N HIS A 28 6.11 -2.62 6.14
CA HIS A 28 6.01 -3.65 7.17
C HIS A 28 4.76 -3.48 8.03
N ALA A 29 4.46 -2.24 8.45
CA ALA A 29 3.26 -1.95 9.23
C ALA A 29 1.97 -2.28 8.46
N THR A 30 1.89 -1.87 7.19
CA THR A 30 0.74 -2.15 6.32
C THR A 30 0.53 -3.66 6.12
N LEU A 31 1.59 -4.40 5.83
CA LEU A 31 1.50 -5.85 5.61
C LEU A 31 1.06 -6.60 6.86
N ASN A 32 1.60 -6.24 8.03
CA ASN A 32 1.22 -6.85 9.30
C ASN A 32 -0.25 -6.57 9.64
N SER A 33 -0.69 -5.33 9.46
CA SER A 33 -2.09 -4.96 9.67
C SER A 33 -3.03 -5.70 8.73
N ALA A 34 -2.70 -5.77 7.43
CA ALA A 34 -3.50 -6.49 6.45
C ALA A 34 -3.60 -7.99 6.75
N SER A 35 -2.49 -8.61 7.21
CA SER A 35 -2.49 -10.01 7.64
C SER A 35 -3.40 -10.24 8.84
N GLN A 36 -3.36 -9.35 9.84
CA GLN A 36 -4.21 -9.47 11.02
C GLN A 36 -5.69 -9.31 10.65
N ASP A 37 -6.02 -8.29 9.86
CA ASP A 37 -7.37 -8.03 9.35
C ASP A 37 -7.92 -9.26 8.61
N PHE A 38 -7.10 -9.91 7.78
CA PHE A 38 -7.49 -11.14 7.09
C PHE A 38 -7.77 -12.30 8.06
N GLN A 39 -6.87 -12.53 9.02
CA GLN A 39 -6.99 -13.64 9.97
C GLN A 39 -8.24 -13.54 10.87
N ILE A 40 -8.68 -12.32 11.19
CA ILE A 40 -9.89 -12.08 11.97
C ILE A 40 -11.17 -12.01 11.11
N GLY A 41 -11.06 -12.22 9.79
CA GLY A 41 -12.20 -12.22 8.87
C GLY A 41 -12.77 -10.82 8.58
N LYS A 42 -11.96 -9.76 8.69
CA LYS A 42 -12.40 -8.41 8.34
C LYS A 42 -12.54 -8.29 6.82
N ALA A 43 -13.78 -8.17 6.34
CA ALA A 43 -14.12 -8.17 4.91
C ALA A 43 -14.94 -6.92 4.49
N ALA A 44 -14.67 -5.77 5.11
CA ALA A 44 -15.34 -4.52 4.74
C ALA A 44 -15.01 -4.12 3.29
N VAL A 45 -16.04 -3.75 2.52
CA VAL A 45 -15.91 -3.31 1.13
C VAL A 45 -15.73 -1.79 1.12
N LEU A 46 -14.49 -1.32 0.95
CA LEU A 46 -14.11 0.10 1.00
C LEU A 46 -13.28 0.48 -0.23
N PRO A 47 -13.87 0.54 -1.43
CA PRO A 47 -13.14 0.83 -2.67
C PRO A 47 -12.59 2.25 -2.68
N THR A 48 -11.37 2.42 -3.18
CA THR A 48 -10.83 3.74 -3.51
C THR A 48 -11.36 4.22 -4.86
N LYS A 49 -11.17 5.50 -5.19
CA LYS A 49 -11.55 6.06 -6.49
C LYS A 49 -10.95 5.20 -7.62
N ALA A 50 -11.77 4.81 -8.59
CA ALA A 50 -11.42 3.93 -9.71
C ALA A 50 -11.11 2.46 -9.37
N ALA A 51 -11.16 2.03 -8.10
CA ALA A 51 -10.95 0.63 -7.74
C ALA A 51 -12.00 -0.31 -8.36
N CYS A 52 -13.23 0.18 -8.52
CA CYS A 52 -14.33 -0.57 -9.12
C CYS A 52 -14.24 -0.69 -10.65
N ASP A 53 -13.38 0.09 -11.31
CA ASP A 53 -13.27 0.06 -12.78
C ASP A 53 -12.63 -1.24 -13.29
N TYR A 54 -11.90 -1.95 -12.42
CA TYR A 54 -11.18 -3.20 -12.70
C TYR A 54 -11.60 -4.35 -11.79
N CYS A 55 -12.73 -4.21 -11.06
CA CYS A 55 -13.19 -5.20 -10.09
C CYS A 55 -14.41 -5.96 -10.63
N ASP A 56 -14.27 -7.28 -10.80
CA ASP A 56 -15.32 -8.15 -11.36
C ASP A 56 -16.41 -8.55 -10.34
N TYR A 57 -16.34 -8.05 -9.11
CA TYR A 57 -17.23 -8.42 -8.01
C TYR A 57 -18.38 -7.42 -7.79
N ASP A 58 -18.76 -6.64 -8.81
CA ASP A 58 -19.80 -5.61 -8.69
C ASP A 58 -21.16 -6.17 -8.24
N ALA A 59 -21.54 -7.36 -8.71
CA ALA A 59 -22.75 -8.06 -8.30
C ALA A 59 -22.76 -8.50 -6.83
N LEU A 60 -21.57 -8.62 -6.20
CA LEU A 60 -21.41 -9.10 -4.83
C LEU A 60 -21.21 -7.96 -3.83
N CYS A 61 -20.50 -6.91 -4.24
CA CYS A 61 -19.96 -5.90 -3.34
C CYS A 61 -20.95 -4.82 -2.91
N ARG A 62 -22.12 -4.72 -3.59
CA ARG A 62 -23.20 -3.75 -3.30
C ARG A 62 -22.73 -2.28 -3.25
N VAL A 63 -21.68 -1.95 -4.01
CA VAL A 63 -21.14 -0.59 -4.15
C VAL A 63 -21.84 0.11 -5.31
N GLU A 64 -22.33 1.33 -5.10
CA GLU A 64 -22.83 2.20 -6.16
C GLU A 64 -21.66 2.88 -6.89
N LYS A 65 -21.71 2.87 -8.23
CA LYS A 65 -20.67 3.45 -9.11
C LYS A 65 -20.93 4.94 -9.38
#